data_AF-A0A7K2XM76-F1
#
_entry.id   AF-A0A7K2XM76-F1
#
_cell.length_a   1.000
_cell.length_b   1.000
_cell.length_c   1.000
_cell.angle_alpha   90.00
_cell.angle_beta   90.00
_cell.angle_gamma   90.00
#
_symmetry.space_group_name_H-M   'P 1'
#
loop_
_entity.id
_entity.type
_entity.pdbx_description
1 polymer ?
#
loop_
_entity_poly.entity_id
_entity_poly.type
_entity_poly.pdbx_seq_one_letter_code
_entity_poly.pdbx_strand_id
1 'polypeptide(L)' 'MRILVLGAGGYLGGHVTERLRALPGARVLVGGRSPGADVAVDLAADRPYL' A
#
# COMPACT_ATOMS: atom_id res chain seq x y z
N MET A 1 6.16 14.69 -0.92
CA MET A 1 6.17 13.59 0.08
C MET A 1 5.92 12.26 -0.62
N ARG A 2 6.61 11.17 -0.23
CA ARG A 2 6.39 9.83 -0.82
C ARG A 2 5.77 8.92 0.23
N ILE A 3 4.69 8.23 -0.12
CA ILE A 3 3.91 7.41 0.81
C ILE A 3 3.68 6.04 0.17
N LEU A 4 3.93 4.97 0.93
CA LEU A 4 3.57 3.61 0.54
C LEU A 4 2.35 3.18 1.38
N VAL A 5 1.27 2.77 0.71
CA VAL A 5 0.08 2.24 1.36
C VAL A 5 0.04 0.73 1.19
N LEU A 6 0.06 0.01 2.31
CA LEU A 6 -0.18 -1.44 2.35
C LEU A 6 -1.66 -1.70 2.63
N GLY A 7 -2.27 -2.64 1.90
CA GLY A 7 -3.69 -2.95 2.08
C GLY A 7 -4.66 -1.96 1.43
N ALA A 8 -4.24 -1.25 0.37
CA ALA A 8 -5.08 -0.27 -0.34
C ALA A 8 -6.39 -0.84 -0.93
N GLY A 9 -6.49 -2.16 -1.10
CA GLY A 9 -7.72 -2.83 -1.54
C GLY A 9 -8.75 -3.07 -0.44
N GLY A 10 -8.41 -2.84 0.84
CA GLY A 10 -9.35 -2.95 1.95
C GLY A 10 -10.19 -1.69 2.12
N TYR A 11 -11.26 -1.76 2.92
CA TYR A 11 -12.19 -0.64 3.15
C TYR A 11 -11.47 0.65 3.55
N LEU A 12 -10.67 0.62 4.63
CA LEU A 12 -9.92 1.80 5.08
C LEU A 12 -8.79 2.17 4.12
N GLY A 13 -8.08 1.18 3.60
CA GLY A 13 -6.95 1.39 2.70
C GLY A 13 -7.35 2.16 1.44
N GLY A 14 -8.50 1.85 0.85
CA GLY A 14 -9.02 2.56 -0.32
C GLY A 14 -9.34 4.02 -0.01
N HIS A 15 -10.14 4.24 1.05
CA HIS A 15 -10.54 5.59 1.48
C HIS A 15 -9.36 6.48 1.90
N VAL A 16 -8.32 5.90 2.51
CA VAL A 16 -7.08 6.61 2.87
C VAL A 16 -6.26 6.90 1.61
N THR A 17 -6.09 5.93 0.72
CA THR A 17 -5.31 6.10 -0.52
C THR A 17 -5.88 7.23 -1.39
N GLU A 18 -7.21 7.29 -1.54
CA GLU A 18 -7.89 8.36 -2.27
C GLU A 18 -7.62 9.74 -1.67
N ARG A 19 -7.77 9.88 -0.33
CA ARG A 19 -7.51 11.13 0.37
C ARG A 19 -6.04 11.56 0.28
N LEU A 20 -5.11 10.61 0.40
CA LEU A 20 -3.68 10.89 0.27
C LEU A 20 -3.30 11.35 -1.14
N ARG A 21 -3.93 10.81 -2.19
CA ARG A 21 -3.71 11.24 -3.58
C ARG A 21 -4.19 12.66 -3.85
N ALA A 22 -5.16 13.16 -3.07
CA ALA A 22 -5.62 14.54 -3.17
C ALA A 22 -4.68 15.56 -2.52
N LEU A 23 -3.69 15.12 -1.73
CA LEU A 23 -2.75 16.02 -1.07
C LEU A 23 -1.73 16.59 -2.07
N PRO A 24 -1.58 17.92 -2.17
CA PRO A 24 -0.60 18.54 -3.05
C PRO A 24 0.82 18.03 -2.78
N GLY A 25 1.51 17.57 -3.84
CA GLY A 25 2.89 17.08 -3.75
C GLY A 25 3.04 15.70 -3.08
N ALA A 26 1.94 14.98 -2.81
CA ALA A 26 2.00 13.59 -2.37
C ALA A 26 2.15 12.64 -3.57
N ARG A 27 3.18 11.80 -3.54
CA ARG A 27 3.33 10.64 -4.42
C ARG A 27 2.97 9.40 -3.63
N VAL A 28 1.83 8.81 -3.94
CA VAL A 28 1.31 7.61 -3.27
C VAL A 28 1.59 6.38 -4.13
N LEU A 29 2.19 5.36 -3.54
CA LEU A 29 2.42 4.04 -4.12
C LEU A 29 1.61 3.01 -3.34
N VAL A 30 1.07 2.01 -4.02
CA VAL A 30 0.39 0.87 -3.41
C VAL A 30 1.35 -0.31 -3.31
N GLY A 31 1.48 -0.87 -2.12
CA GLY A 31 2.25 -2.09 -1.87
C GLY A 31 1.35 -3.28 -1.53
N GLY A 32 1.67 -4.46 -2.09
CA GLY A 32 0.94 -5.68 -1.78
C GLY A 32 1.26 -6.85 -2.70
N ARG A 33 0.46 -7.91 -2.57
CA ARG A 33 0.57 -9.16 -3.35
C ARG A 33 -0.19 -9.13 -4.68
N SER A 34 -1.02 -8.11 -4.90
CA SER A 34 -1.85 -8.04 -6.10
C SER A 34 -1.00 -7.66 -7.33
N PRO A 35 -1.33 -8.16 -8.53
CA PRO A 35 -0.63 -7.78 -9.76
C PRO A 35 -0.68 -6.28 -10.08
N GLY A 36 -1.66 -5.55 -9.52
CA GLY A 36 -1.79 -4.10 -9.66
C GLY A 36 -1.05 -3.27 -8.62
N ALA A 37 -0.24 -3.87 -7.74
CA ALA A 37 0.57 -3.13 -6.79
C ALA A 37 1.78 -2.48 -7.48
N ASP A 38 2.07 -1.23 -7.13
CA ASP A 38 3.27 -0.52 -7.59
C ASP A 38 4.55 -1.12 -7.00
N VAL A 39 4.45 -1.69 -5.79
CA VAL A 39 5.55 -2.34 -5.08
C VAL A 39 5.08 -3.72 -4.61
N ALA A 40 5.74 -4.78 -5.08
CA ALA A 40 5.48 -6.13 -4.62
C ALA A 40 5.89 -6.27 -3.14
N VAL A 41 4.93 -6.55 -2.27
CA VAL A 41 5.15 -6.73 -0.82
C VAL A 41 4.27 -7.86 -0.31
N ASP A 42 4.88 -8.83 0.36
CA ASP A 42 4.19 -9.85 1.13
C ASP A 42 4.67 -9.82 2.58
N LEU A 43 3.82 -9.31 3.47
CA LEU A 43 4.12 -9.24 4.92
C LEU A 43 4.11 -10.62 5.59
N ALA A 44 3.57 -11.64 4.93
CA ALA A 44 3.55 -13.02 5.41
C ALA A 44 4.67 -13.87 4.80
N ALA A 45 5.61 -13.26 4.05
CA ALA A 45 6.73 -13.99 3.45
C ALA A 45 7.77 -14.44 4.49
N ASP A 46 7.77 -13.84 5.69
CA ASP A 46 8.67 -14.27 6.75
C ASP A 46 8.27 -15.66 7.28
N ARG A 47 9.27 -16.48 7.58
CA ARG A 47 9.04 -17.82 8.13
C ARG A 47 8.91 -17.73 9.64
N PRO A 48 7.99 -18.48 10.27
CA PRO A 48 7.98 -18.60 11.73
C PRO A 48 9.35 -19.08 12.21
N TYR A 49 9.87 -18.47 13.28
CA TYR A 49 11.04 -19.00 13.96
C TYR A 49 10.70 -20.37 14.54
N LEU A 50 11.58 -21.36 14.31
CA LEU A 50 11.49 -22.71 14.87
C LEU A 50 11.92 -22.72 16.35
#